data_AF-A0A852PRK0-F1
#
_entry.id   AF-A0A852PRK0-F1
#
_cell.length_a   1.000
_cell.length_b   1.000
_cell.length_c   1.000
_cell.angle_alpha   90.00
_cell.angle_beta   90.00
_cell.angle_gamma   90.00
#
_symmetry.space_group_name_H-M   'P 1'
#
loop_
_entity.id
_entity.type
_entity.pdbx_description
1 polymer ?
#
loop_
_entity_poly.entity_id
_entity_poly.type
_entity_poly.pdbx_seq_one_letter_code
_entity_poly.pdbx_strand_id
1 'polypeptide(L)'
;AAAAAPSPLTGVGWAAGPEAAPPGWTAITVTAEGAPACLGKGFGHRGGGWYLCVSGGGAQPAPGPVVTDVLVLSERSPQPPGYTRAPEFPEPRGGVSRRKRLYVRLEAAAAAAVLELQLSAKGRVLPLHTKVGEMGGFAIWCRKGPVGSRPSPDPRPLSAGLQQLSLQPPRYGPGTP
;
A
#
# COMPACT_ATOMS: atom_id res chain seq x y z
N ALA A 1 -17.49 -13.90 -4.03
CA ALA A 1 -16.19 -13.64 -4.67
C ALA A 1 -15.19 -13.27 -3.58
N ALA A 2 -14.14 -14.07 -3.37
CA ALA A 2 -13.09 -13.70 -2.43
C ALA A 2 -12.39 -12.45 -2.96
N ALA A 3 -12.44 -11.33 -2.22
CA ALA A 3 -11.65 -10.16 -2.55
C ALA A 3 -10.18 -10.57 -2.54
N ALA A 4 -9.52 -10.53 -3.70
CA ALA A 4 -8.09 -10.78 -3.79
C ALA A 4 -7.38 -9.88 -2.76
N ALA A 5 -6.48 -10.47 -1.98
CA ALA A 5 -5.73 -9.72 -0.97
C ALA A 5 -5.00 -8.56 -1.67
N PRO A 6 -5.02 -7.34 -1.11
CA PRO A 6 -4.40 -6.19 -1.76
C PRO A 6 -2.89 -6.39 -1.85
N SER A 7 -2.36 -6.33 -3.07
CA SER A 7 -0.94 -6.51 -3.36
C SER A 7 -0.13 -5.27 -2.95
N PRO A 8 1.13 -5.43 -2.54
CA PRO A 8 1.98 -4.30 -2.20
C PRO A 8 2.26 -3.42 -3.43
N LEU A 9 2.30 -2.11 -3.20
CA LEU A 9 2.75 -1.16 -4.20
C LEU A 9 4.28 -1.29 -4.37
N THR A 10 4.73 -1.19 -5.60
CA THR A 10 6.15 -1.23 -6.01
C THR A 10 6.62 0.13 -6.53
N GLY A 11 5.70 1.06 -6.77
CA GLY A 11 6.03 2.43 -7.17
C GLY A 11 4.91 3.42 -6.89
N VAL A 12 5.29 4.66 -6.62
CA VAL A 12 4.39 5.82 -6.50
C VAL A 12 5.02 7.01 -7.22
N GLY A 13 4.24 7.73 -8.02
CA GLY A 13 4.72 8.78 -8.91
C GLY A 13 3.62 9.79 -9.26
N TRP A 14 3.96 10.75 -10.11
CA TRP A 14 3.01 11.69 -10.70
C TRP A 14 2.92 11.48 -12.20
N ALA A 15 1.73 11.67 -12.77
CA ALA A 15 1.53 11.68 -14.21
C ALA A 15 0.79 12.96 -14.63
N ALA A 16 1.20 13.56 -15.75
CA ALA A 16 0.57 14.76 -16.33
C ALA A 16 -0.85 14.48 -16.89
N GLY A 17 -1.25 13.22 -16.91
CA GLY A 17 -2.53 12.70 -17.36
C GLY A 17 -2.59 11.20 -17.07
N PRO A 18 -3.79 10.58 -17.00
CA PRO A 18 -3.90 9.14 -16.85
C PRO A 18 -3.23 8.39 -18.02
N GLU A 19 -3.28 8.94 -19.24
CA GLU A 19 -2.57 8.41 -20.41
C GLU A 19 -1.05 8.56 -20.36
N ALA A 20 -0.51 9.43 -19.49
CA ALA A 20 0.93 9.63 -19.35
C ALA A 20 1.59 8.64 -18.38
N ALA A 21 0.80 7.83 -17.67
CA ALA A 21 1.32 6.81 -16.78
C ALA A 21 2.04 5.70 -17.58
N PRO A 22 3.25 5.26 -17.19
CA PRO A 22 3.95 4.18 -17.88
C PRO A 22 3.21 2.84 -17.83
N PRO A 23 3.55 1.86 -18.69
CA PRO A 23 3.02 0.51 -18.59
C PRO A 23 3.20 -0.09 -17.20
N GLY A 24 2.15 -0.70 -16.64
CA GLY A 24 2.15 -1.25 -15.28
C GLY A 24 1.94 -0.21 -14.17
N TRP A 25 1.69 1.05 -14.53
CA TRP A 25 1.24 2.09 -13.61
C TRP A 25 -0.23 2.43 -13.86
N THR A 26 -0.91 2.87 -12.81
CA THR A 26 -2.31 3.28 -12.85
C THR A 26 -2.45 4.63 -12.15
N ALA A 27 -3.03 5.61 -12.86
CA ALA A 27 -3.34 6.91 -12.29
C ALA A 27 -4.61 6.86 -11.44
N ILE A 28 -4.56 7.48 -10.26
CA ILE A 28 -5.71 7.71 -9.39
C ILE A 28 -6.45 8.93 -9.94
N THR A 29 -7.54 8.68 -10.66
CA THR A 29 -8.34 9.71 -11.35
C THR A 29 -9.54 10.18 -10.54
N VAL A 30 -9.92 9.43 -9.51
CA VAL A 30 -11.04 9.71 -8.61
C VAL A 30 -10.58 9.67 -7.16
N THR A 31 -11.13 10.57 -6.36
CA THR A 31 -10.95 10.61 -4.91
C THR A 31 -11.87 9.59 -4.23
N ALA A 32 -11.65 9.35 -2.93
CA ALA A 32 -12.52 8.51 -2.10
C ALA A 32 -14.00 8.95 -2.14
N GLU A 33 -14.26 10.24 -2.39
CA GLU A 33 -15.61 10.80 -2.50
C GLU A 33 -16.18 10.76 -3.93
N GLY A 34 -15.44 10.21 -4.91
CA GLY A 34 -15.85 10.16 -6.32
C GLY A 34 -15.60 11.46 -7.09
N ALA A 35 -14.96 12.46 -6.50
CA ALA A 35 -14.60 13.70 -7.19
C ALA A 35 -13.30 13.54 -8.02
N PRO A 36 -13.09 14.34 -9.08
CA PRO A 36 -11.87 14.26 -9.91
C PRO A 36 -10.59 14.50 -9.10
N ALA A 37 -9.66 13.56 -9.16
CA ALA A 37 -8.39 13.59 -8.44
C ALA A 37 -7.25 14.23 -9.26
N CYS A 38 -7.49 15.45 -9.77
CA CYS A 38 -6.53 16.20 -10.59
C CYS A 38 -5.97 17.42 -9.84
N LEU A 39 -4.66 17.46 -9.62
CA LEU A 39 -3.96 18.57 -8.98
C LEU A 39 -3.65 19.67 -9.99
N GLY A 40 -3.77 20.94 -9.58
CA GLY A 40 -3.33 22.07 -10.40
C GLY A 40 -4.33 22.52 -11.48
N LYS A 41 -5.52 21.93 -11.53
CA LYS A 41 -6.62 22.43 -12.37
C LYS A 41 -7.27 23.63 -11.65
N GLY A 42 -6.83 24.85 -11.97
CA GLY A 42 -7.32 26.08 -11.34
C GLY A 42 -7.02 27.32 -12.17
N PHE A 43 -7.82 28.38 -11.96
CA PHE A 43 -7.71 29.63 -12.72
C PHE A 43 -6.29 30.23 -12.60
N GLY A 44 -5.60 30.39 -13.73
CA GLY A 44 -4.23 30.94 -13.79
C GLY A 44 -3.09 29.91 -13.84
N HIS A 45 -3.36 28.60 -13.79
CA HIS A 45 -2.34 27.57 -13.99
C HIS A 45 -2.29 27.15 -15.47
N ARG A 46 -1.20 27.48 -16.19
CA ARG A 46 -0.99 27.12 -17.61
C ARG A 46 -0.57 25.66 -17.83
N GLY A 47 -0.23 24.93 -16.76
CA GLY A 47 0.16 23.52 -16.84
C GLY A 47 -1.07 22.62 -16.73
N GLY A 48 -1.10 21.53 -17.51
CA GLY A 48 -2.09 20.46 -17.35
C GLY A 48 -2.20 19.97 -15.90
N GLY A 49 -3.32 19.33 -15.56
CA GLY A 49 -3.53 18.77 -14.24
C GLY A 49 -2.63 17.56 -14.01
N TRP A 50 -2.16 17.36 -12.78
CA TRP A 50 -1.33 16.21 -12.41
C TRP A 50 -2.13 15.19 -11.60
N TYR A 51 -1.84 13.92 -11.82
CA TYR A 51 -2.49 12.78 -11.17
C TYR A 51 -1.45 11.99 -10.39
N LEU A 52 -1.84 11.49 -9.23
CA LEU A 52 -1.03 10.53 -8.49
C LEU A 52 -1.13 9.19 -9.22
N CYS A 53 -0.02 8.53 -9.50
CA CYS A 53 -0.02 7.20 -10.11
C CYS A 53 0.74 6.20 -9.25
N VAL A 54 0.29 4.95 -9.30
CA VAL A 54 0.85 3.85 -8.52
C VAL A 54 1.19 2.68 -9.44
N SER A 55 2.21 1.91 -9.08
CA SER A 55 2.49 0.61 -9.67
C SER A 55 2.44 -0.45 -8.57
N GLY A 56 1.87 -1.60 -8.87
CA GLY A 56 1.70 -2.71 -7.94
C GLY A 56 0.81 -3.80 -8.55
N GLY A 57 0.75 -4.97 -7.90
CA GLY A 57 -0.24 -6.00 -8.26
C GLY A 57 0.06 -6.88 -9.47
N GLY A 58 1.24 -6.77 -10.09
CA GLY A 58 1.72 -7.80 -11.02
C GLY A 58 2.28 -9.00 -10.26
N ALA A 59 2.13 -10.20 -10.84
CA ALA A 59 2.89 -11.39 -10.44
C ALA A 59 4.38 -11.11 -10.69
N GLN A 60 5.04 -10.46 -9.74
CA GLN A 60 6.44 -10.14 -9.87
C GLN A 60 7.23 -11.45 -9.72
N PRO A 61 8.06 -11.83 -10.71
CA PRO A 61 8.75 -13.11 -10.71
C PRO A 61 9.81 -13.25 -9.59
N ALA A 62 10.13 -12.16 -8.90
CA ALA A 62 11.03 -12.11 -7.74
C ALA A 62 10.56 -11.04 -6.73
N PRO A 63 10.85 -11.20 -5.42
CA PRO A 63 10.61 -10.17 -4.43
C PRO A 63 11.51 -8.96 -4.73
N GLY A 64 10.93 -7.97 -5.40
CA GLY A 64 11.58 -6.69 -5.67
C GLY A 64 11.15 -5.66 -4.63
N PRO A 65 11.75 -4.46 -4.66
CA PRO A 65 11.46 -3.43 -3.69
C PRO A 65 9.98 -3.05 -3.68
N VAL A 66 9.41 -2.97 -2.47
CA VAL A 66 8.05 -2.53 -2.21
C VAL A 66 8.05 -1.18 -1.52
N VAL A 67 6.99 -0.42 -1.69
CA VAL A 67 6.80 0.91 -1.08
C VAL A 67 6.45 0.70 0.39
N THR A 68 7.36 1.05 1.29
CA THR A 68 7.14 0.91 2.74
C THR A 68 6.60 2.19 3.37
N ASP A 69 6.91 3.34 2.76
CA ASP A 69 6.41 4.63 3.23
C ASP A 69 6.30 5.68 2.12
N VAL A 70 5.42 6.65 2.35
CA VAL A 70 5.19 7.79 1.45
C VAL A 70 5.04 9.04 2.30
N LEU A 71 5.69 10.14 1.92
CA LEU A 71 5.67 11.41 2.65
C LEU A 71 5.44 12.58 1.70
N VAL A 72 4.69 13.57 2.19
CA VAL A 72 4.58 14.88 1.52
C VAL A 72 5.33 15.92 2.34
N LEU A 73 6.39 16.48 1.78
CA LEU A 73 7.22 17.49 2.44
C LEU A 73 7.21 18.80 1.67
N SER A 74 7.64 19.90 2.30
CA SER A 74 7.82 21.16 1.58
C SER A 74 9.01 21.04 0.62
N GLU A 75 8.99 21.82 -0.48
CA GLU A 75 10.09 21.83 -1.45
C GLU A 75 11.43 22.21 -0.81
N ARG A 76 11.40 23.07 0.20
CA ARG A 76 12.57 23.54 0.95
C ARG A 76 13.07 22.55 2.00
N SER A 77 12.27 21.53 2.31
CA SER A 77 12.68 20.51 3.28
C SER A 77 13.79 19.64 2.69
N PRO A 78 14.83 19.29 3.47
CA PRO A 78 15.83 18.33 3.01
C PRO A 78 15.19 16.97 2.75
N GLN A 79 15.77 16.22 1.81
CA GLN A 79 15.32 14.84 1.54
C GLN A 79 15.66 13.96 2.75
N PRO A 80 14.68 13.26 3.34
CA PRO A 80 14.96 12.35 4.44
C PRO A 80 15.79 11.12 3.99
N PRO A 81 16.63 10.56 4.88
CA PRO A 81 17.43 9.39 4.55
C PRO A 81 16.55 8.17 4.22
N GLY A 82 16.91 7.43 3.18
CA GLY A 82 16.14 6.26 2.70
C GLY A 82 14.93 6.61 1.85
N TYR A 83 14.61 7.90 1.66
CA TYR A 83 13.54 8.33 0.77
C TYR A 83 14.11 8.85 -0.54
N THR A 84 13.41 8.57 -1.63
CA THR A 84 13.66 9.14 -2.95
C THR A 84 12.46 9.98 -3.38
N ARG A 85 12.69 10.93 -4.30
CA ARG A 85 11.59 11.72 -4.86
C ARG A 85 10.73 10.83 -5.74
N ALA A 86 9.42 10.99 -5.64
CA ALA A 86 8.51 10.30 -6.54
C ALA A 86 8.80 10.73 -8.00
N PRO A 87 8.93 9.79 -8.95
CA PRO A 87 9.09 10.12 -10.36
C PRO A 87 7.85 10.88 -10.89
N GLU A 88 8.07 11.67 -11.93
CA GLU A 88 7.04 12.47 -12.59
C GLU A 88 7.02 12.04 -14.08
N PHE A 89 5.83 11.85 -14.66
CA PHE A 89 5.64 11.25 -16.00
C PHE A 89 4.76 12.15 -16.90
N PRO A 90 5.21 12.46 -18.14
CA PRO A 90 6.58 12.36 -18.59
C PRO A 90 7.50 13.22 -17.70
N GLU A 91 8.80 12.92 -17.71
CA GLU A 91 9.75 13.62 -16.86
C GLU A 91 9.64 15.15 -17.04
N PRO A 92 9.41 15.91 -15.97
CA PRO A 92 9.12 17.32 -16.01
C PRO A 92 10.35 18.09 -16.47
N ARG A 93 10.19 18.95 -17.47
CA ARG A 93 11.17 20.00 -17.75
C ARG A 93 11.06 21.18 -16.76
N GLY A 94 10.09 21.12 -15.84
CA GLY A 94 9.88 22.04 -14.73
C GLY A 94 8.82 21.45 -13.78
N GLY A 95 9.24 21.12 -12.55
CA GLY A 95 8.53 20.20 -11.65
C GLY A 95 7.10 20.55 -11.24
N VAL A 96 6.34 19.51 -10.88
CA VAL A 96 5.03 19.56 -10.21
C VAL A 96 5.11 20.47 -8.98
N SER A 97 4.31 21.55 -8.95
CA SER A 97 4.08 22.42 -7.78
C SER A 97 5.31 22.73 -6.91
N ARG A 98 5.95 23.90 -7.10
CA ARG A 98 7.11 24.42 -6.34
C ARG A 98 6.91 24.71 -4.84
N ARG A 99 6.00 24.02 -4.16
CA ARG A 99 5.75 24.21 -2.72
C ARG A 99 5.90 22.94 -1.92
N LYS A 100 5.55 21.80 -2.51
CA LYS A 100 5.54 20.50 -1.85
C LYS A 100 6.05 19.42 -2.80
N ARG A 101 6.66 18.39 -2.25
CA ARG A 101 7.22 17.23 -2.95
C ARG A 101 6.72 15.94 -2.32
N LEU A 102 6.51 14.94 -3.16
CA LEU A 102 6.21 13.58 -2.74
C LEU A 102 7.51 12.77 -2.66
N TYR A 103 7.71 12.08 -1.55
CA TYR A 103 8.83 11.20 -1.29
C TYR A 103 8.34 9.78 -1.04
N VAL A 104 9.12 8.80 -1.48
CA VAL A 104 8.79 7.38 -1.42
C VAL A 104 9.98 6.64 -0.82
N ARG A 105 9.71 5.67 0.06
CA ARG A 105 10.70 4.75 0.58
C ARG A 105 10.43 3.36 0.02
N LEU A 106 11.43 2.78 -0.62
CA LEU A 106 11.39 1.47 -1.27
C LEU A 106 12.35 0.51 -0.55
N GLU A 107 11.87 -0.68 -0.20
CA GLU A 107 12.70 -1.70 0.46
C GLU A 107 12.41 -3.09 -0.10
N ALA A 108 13.46 -3.89 -0.31
CA ALA A 108 13.34 -5.26 -0.84
C ALA A 108 12.83 -6.29 0.19
N ALA A 109 13.05 -6.04 1.48
CA ALA A 109 12.69 -6.95 2.56
C ALA A 109 11.98 -6.17 3.68
N ALA A 110 10.67 -5.98 3.53
CA ALA A 110 9.86 -5.26 4.49
C ALA A 110 8.77 -6.17 5.09
N ALA A 111 8.52 -6.06 6.39
CA ALA A 111 7.43 -6.77 7.04
C ALA A 111 6.05 -6.19 6.65
N ALA A 112 6.00 -4.90 6.31
CA ALA A 112 4.80 -4.20 5.89
C ALA A 112 5.09 -3.22 4.75
N ALA A 113 4.13 -3.08 3.83
CA ALA A 113 4.18 -2.16 2.72
C ALA A 113 2.86 -1.41 2.60
N VAL A 114 2.91 -0.33 1.85
CA VAL A 114 1.74 0.38 1.37
C VAL A 114 1.04 -0.49 0.34
N LEU A 115 -0.21 -0.81 0.61
CA LEU A 115 -1.06 -1.63 -0.24
C LEU A 115 -2.03 -0.78 -1.07
N GLU A 116 -2.35 0.42 -0.58
CA GLU A 116 -3.28 1.32 -1.24
C GLU A 116 -2.90 2.78 -0.99
N LEU A 117 -3.05 3.60 -2.02
CA LEU A 117 -2.96 5.05 -1.96
C LEU A 117 -4.30 5.65 -2.38
N GLN A 118 -4.76 6.65 -1.64
CA GLN A 118 -6.06 7.26 -1.87
C GLN A 118 -5.98 8.78 -1.71
N LEU A 119 -6.77 9.48 -2.52
CA LEU A 119 -6.92 10.94 -2.44
C LEU A 119 -8.30 11.29 -1.90
N SER A 120 -8.40 12.41 -1.19
CA SER A 120 -9.67 12.92 -0.66
C SER A 120 -9.67 14.45 -0.61
N ALA A 121 -10.85 15.04 -0.46
CA ALA A 121 -10.97 16.46 -0.13
C ALA A 121 -10.33 16.80 1.23
N LYS A 122 -9.82 18.04 1.38
CA LYS A 122 -9.36 18.53 2.69
C LYS A 122 -10.44 18.42 3.76
N GLY A 123 -10.06 17.95 4.93
CA GLY A 123 -10.97 17.76 6.07
C GLY A 123 -11.70 16.42 6.11
N ARG A 124 -11.63 15.61 5.04
CA ARG A 124 -12.10 14.23 5.08
C ARG A 124 -11.14 13.36 5.89
N VAL A 125 -11.66 12.32 6.51
CA VAL A 125 -10.90 11.34 7.30
C VAL A 125 -11.24 9.95 6.77
N LEU A 126 -10.21 9.17 6.47
CA LEU A 126 -10.35 7.78 6.03
C LEU A 126 -9.97 6.85 7.20
N PRO A 127 -10.93 6.14 7.85
CA PRO A 127 -10.67 5.40 9.08
C PRO A 127 -9.63 4.28 8.99
N LEU A 128 -9.42 3.71 7.80
CA LEU A 128 -8.49 2.60 7.57
C LEU A 128 -7.16 3.04 6.95
N HIS A 129 -6.96 4.35 6.80
CA HIS A 129 -5.79 4.91 6.12
C HIS A 129 -5.10 5.95 7.00
N THR A 130 -3.79 6.03 6.87
CA THR A 130 -2.97 7.04 7.53
C THR A 130 -2.74 8.20 6.57
N LYS A 131 -2.98 9.43 7.03
CA LYS A 131 -2.71 10.65 6.25
C LYS A 131 -1.20 10.86 6.13
N VAL A 132 -0.70 10.89 4.90
CA VAL A 132 0.73 11.14 4.61
C VAL A 132 1.03 12.60 4.30
N GLY A 133 0.00 13.38 3.99
CA GLY A 133 0.10 14.82 3.85
C GLY A 133 -0.97 15.40 2.95
N GLU A 134 -0.72 16.61 2.46
CA GLU A 134 -1.68 17.34 1.62
C GLU A 134 -0.98 18.04 0.47
N MET A 135 -1.53 17.96 -0.73
CA MET A 135 -1.01 18.66 -1.89
C MET A 135 -2.11 19.01 -2.89
N GLY A 136 -2.01 20.19 -3.51
CA GLY A 136 -2.94 20.61 -4.58
C GLY A 136 -4.41 20.66 -4.19
N GLY A 137 -4.74 20.85 -2.90
CA GLY A 137 -6.13 20.85 -2.42
C GLY A 137 -6.64 19.49 -1.93
N PHE A 138 -5.85 18.43 -2.05
CA PHE A 138 -6.20 17.08 -1.61
C PHE A 138 -5.41 16.67 -0.37
N ALA A 139 -6.01 15.81 0.45
CA ALA A 139 -5.29 15.01 1.43
C ALA A 139 -4.91 13.66 0.80
N ILE A 140 -3.66 13.26 0.98
CA ILE A 140 -3.10 11.99 0.50
C ILE A 140 -3.07 11.02 1.67
N TRP A 141 -3.56 9.81 1.43
CA TRP A 141 -3.69 8.75 2.42
C TRP A 141 -3.04 7.47 1.92
N CYS A 142 -2.48 6.69 2.84
CA CYS A 142 -1.98 5.37 2.54
C CYS A 142 -2.59 4.33 3.50
N ARG A 143 -2.84 3.13 2.99
CA ARG A 143 -3.14 1.95 3.80
C ARG A 143 -1.93 1.03 3.74
N LYS A 144 -1.38 0.70 4.90
CA LYS A 144 -0.28 -0.26 5.02
C LYS A 144 -0.80 -1.61 5.48
N GLY A 145 -0.11 -2.67 5.11
CA GLY A 145 -0.38 -4.02 5.58
C GLY A 145 0.81 -4.94 5.38
N PRO A 146 0.73 -6.18 5.90
CA PRO A 146 1.84 -7.11 5.90
C PRO A 146 2.22 -7.55 4.48
N VAL A 147 3.51 -7.73 4.22
CA VAL A 147 4.04 -8.24 2.95
C VAL A 147 4.49 -9.67 3.16
N GLY A 148 3.71 -10.62 2.66
CA GLY A 148 3.97 -12.06 2.78
C GLY A 148 2.71 -12.83 3.20
N SER A 149 2.74 -14.14 2.98
CA SER A 149 1.80 -15.02 3.67
C SER A 149 2.06 -14.84 5.16
N ARG A 150 1.04 -14.37 5.89
CA ARG A 150 0.96 -14.72 7.31
C ARG A 150 1.23 -16.23 7.37
N PRO A 151 2.12 -16.75 8.23
CA PRO A 151 1.93 -18.12 8.63
C PRO A 151 0.50 -18.13 9.16
N SER A 152 -0.42 -18.75 8.42
CA SER A 152 -1.66 -19.18 9.02
C SER A 152 -1.22 -19.85 10.32
N PRO A 153 -1.76 -19.48 11.49
CA PRO A 153 -1.54 -20.32 12.65
C PRO A 153 -1.95 -21.72 12.17
N ASP A 154 -0.95 -22.58 12.04
CA ASP A 154 -1.16 -23.98 11.75
C ASP A 154 -2.23 -24.43 12.75
N PRO A 155 -3.34 -25.03 12.31
CA PRO A 155 -4.31 -25.56 13.25
C PRO A 155 -3.57 -26.65 14.02
N ARG A 156 -2.97 -26.28 15.16
CA ARG A 156 -2.31 -27.21 16.06
C ARG A 156 -3.27 -28.38 16.22
N PRO A 157 -2.93 -29.61 15.77
CA PRO A 157 -3.78 -30.73 16.05
C PRO A 157 -3.80 -30.91 17.56
N LEU A 158 -4.87 -30.42 18.20
CA LEU A 158 -5.23 -30.72 19.58
C LEU A 158 -5.65 -32.21 19.62
N SER A 159 -4.69 -33.11 19.44
CA SER A 159 -4.97 -34.55 19.43
C SER A 159 -3.76 -35.39 19.85
N ALA A 160 -2.95 -34.88 20.78
CA ALA A 160 -2.00 -35.72 21.52
C ALA A 160 -2.34 -35.86 23.02
N GLY A 161 -3.18 -34.98 23.58
CA GLY A 161 -3.51 -34.98 25.01
C GLY A 161 -4.79 -35.71 25.41
N LEU A 162 -5.71 -35.98 24.48
CA LEU A 162 -7.03 -36.55 24.82
C LEU A 162 -7.08 -38.08 24.80
N GLN A 163 -6.10 -38.77 24.20
CA GLN A 163 -6.07 -40.24 24.15
C GLN A 163 -5.57 -40.89 25.44
N GLN A 164 -5.04 -40.11 26.39
CA GLN A 164 -4.60 -40.62 27.69
C GLN A 164 -5.73 -40.73 28.73
N LEU A 165 -6.97 -40.41 28.36
CA LEU A 165 -8.17 -40.62 29.17
C LEU A 165 -8.92 -41.91 28.79
N SER A 166 -8.24 -42.87 28.14
CA SER A 166 -8.79 -44.21 27.96
C SER A 166 -8.83 -44.91 29.31
N LEU A 167 -9.99 -44.88 29.97
CA LEU A 167 -10.32 -45.68 31.14
C LEU A 167 -10.27 -47.16 30.72
N GLN A 168 -9.12 -47.80 30.94
CA GLN A 168 -8.97 -49.23 30.73
C GLN A 168 -9.67 -49.98 31.89
N PRO A 169 -10.73 -50.77 31.63
CA PRO A 169 -11.28 -51.64 32.67
C PRO A 169 -10.26 -52.77 32.99
N PRO A 170 -10.16 -53.21 34.26
CA PRO A 170 -9.22 -54.25 34.65
C PRO A 170 -9.58 -55.59 33.97
N ARG A 171 -8.57 -56.25 33.40
CA ARG A 171 -8.70 -57.60 32.85
C ARG A 171 -8.76 -58.60 34.00
N TYR A 172 -9.88 -59.30 34.15
CA TYR A 172 -9.95 -60.53 34.94
C TYR A 172 -9.29 -61.66 34.15
N GLY A 173 -8.31 -62.32 34.77
CA GLY A 173 -7.62 -63.49 34.23
C GLY A 173 -8.41 -64.79 34.43
N PRO A 174 -8.08 -65.88 33.70
CA PRO A 174 -8.84 -67.11 33.68
C PRO A 174 -8.49 -68.01 34.86
N GLY A 175 -9.51 -68.56 35.52
CA GLY A 175 -9.36 -69.63 36.51
C GLY A 175 -10.35 -70.75 36.22
N THR A 176 -9.87 -71.80 35.55
CA THR A 176 -10.46 -73.15 35.57
C THR A 176 -9.51 -74.07 36.31
N PRO A 177 -10.05 -74.97 37.12
CA PRO A 177 -9.93 -76.39 36.77
C PRO A 177 -11.27 -77.02 36.38
#